data_AF-A0A6V7KYY6-F1
#
_entry.id   AF-A0A6V7KYY6-F1
#
_cell.length_a   1.000
_cell.length_b   1.000
_cell.length_c   1.000
_cell.angle_alpha   90.00
_cell.angle_beta   90.00
_cell.angle_gamma   90.00
#
_symmetry.space_group_name_H-M   'P 1'
#
loop_
_entity.id
_entity.type
_entity.pdbx_description
1 polymer ?
#
loop_
_entity_poly.entity_id
_entity_poly.type
_entity_poly.pdbx_seq_one_letter_code
_entity_poly.pdbx_strand_id
1 'polypeptide(L)' 'CGHCKRLKPEYAKAAELLRGNDPPITLAKVDCTEAGKDTCNKFSVSGYPTLKIFSKSEMVGEYNGPREAAGIAKYMQ' A
#
# COMPACT_ATOMS: atom_id res chain seq x y z
N CYS A 1 -7.42 6.76 13.25
CA CYS A 1 -7.88 5.99 12.07
C CYS A 1 -8.10 4.52 12.43
N GLY A 2 -9.34 4.07 12.63
CA GLY A 2 -9.65 2.65 12.91
C GLY A 2 -9.38 1.71 11.72
N HIS A 3 -9.63 2.18 10.49
CA HIS A 3 -9.36 1.44 9.25
C HIS A 3 -7.86 1.13 9.07
N CYS A 4 -6.98 2.07 9.42
CA CYS A 4 -5.53 1.89 9.34
C CYS A 4 -5.03 0.82 10.32
N LYS A 5 -5.60 0.76 11.54
CA LYS A 5 -5.25 -0.26 12.54
C LYS A 5 -5.64 -1.67 12.06
N ARG A 6 -6.79 -1.80 11.41
CA ARG A 6 -7.26 -3.09 10.83
C ARG A 6 -6.43 -3.53 9.63
N LEU A 7 -6.01 -2.59 8.78
CA LEU A 7 -5.23 -2.88 7.58
C LEU A 7 -3.76 -3.24 7.90
N LYS A 8 -3.15 -2.65 8.93
CA LYS A 8 -1.74 -2.90 9.32
C LYS A 8 -1.33 -4.39 9.31
N PRO A 9 -2.01 -5.30 10.04
CA PRO A 9 -1.61 -6.71 10.08
C PRO A 9 -1.81 -7.40 8.72
N GLU A 10 -2.88 -7.08 7.99
CA GLU A 10 -3.15 -7.67 6.68
C GLU A 10 -2.14 -7.19 5.62
N TYR A 11 -1.74 -5.92 5.67
CA TYR A 11 -0.72 -5.35 4.79
C TYR A 11 0.66 -5.95 5.03
N ALA A 12 1.01 -6.21 6.30
CA ALA A 12 2.26 -6.89 6.65
C ALA A 12 2.29 -8.34 6.15
N LYS A 13 1.19 -9.09 6.32
CA LYS A 13 1.06 -10.44 5.76
C LYS A 13 1.12 -10.44 4.23
N ALA A 14 0.46 -9.49 3.57
CA ALA A 14 0.52 -9.36 2.12
C ALA A 14 1.95 -9.12 1.63
N ALA A 15 2.72 -8.30 2.35
CA ALA A 15 4.13 -8.04 2.02
C ALA A 15 4.97 -9.33 2.07
N GLU A 16 4.75 -10.17 3.08
CA GLU A 16 5.44 -11.46 3.18
C GLU A 16 5.04 -12.44 2.06
N LEU A 17 3.75 -12.46 1.67
CA LEU A 17 3.28 -13.27 0.54
C LEU A 17 3.89 -12.80 -0.80
N LEU A 18 3.98 -11.48 -0.99
CA LEU A 18 4.43 -10.84 -2.23
C LEU A 18 5.97 -10.81 -2.38
N ARG A 19 6.70 -11.01 -1.29
CA ARG A 19 8.17 -11.16 -1.32
C ARG A 19 8.65 -12.37 -2.12
N GLY A 20 7.84 -13.43 -2.19
CA GLY A 20 8.15 -14.64 -2.95
C GLY A 20 7.80 -14.56 -4.44
N ASN A 21 7.22 -13.44 -4.90
CA ASN A 21 6.86 -13.26 -6.30
C ASN A 21 8.09 -12.92 -7.15
N ASP A 22 8.09 -13.31 -8.43
CA ASP A 22 9.11 -12.92 -9.40
C ASP A 22 8.45 -12.13 -10.54
N PRO A 23 8.69 -10.82 -10.67
CA PRO A 23 9.57 -9.98 -9.84
C PRO A 23 9.02 -9.69 -8.43
N PRO A 24 9.88 -9.40 -7.44
CA PRO A 24 9.46 -9.16 -6.06
C PRO A 24 8.63 -7.88 -5.94
N ILE A 25 7.45 -8.00 -5.33
CA ILE A 25 6.53 -6.88 -5.13
C ILE A 25 6.71 -6.35 -3.71
N THR A 26 7.25 -5.14 -3.60
CA THR A 26 7.55 -4.50 -2.30
C THR A 26 6.39 -3.62 -1.86
N LEU A 27 5.89 -3.86 -0.65
CA LEU A 27 4.89 -3.02 -0.01
C LEU A 27 5.57 -1.99 0.89
N ALA A 28 5.28 -0.71 0.67
CA ALA A 28 5.84 0.40 1.43
C ALA A 28 4.75 1.13 2.22
N LYS A 29 5.12 1.64 3.40
CA LYS A 29 4.27 2.54 4.19
C LYS A 29 4.94 3.91 4.26
N VAL A 30 4.14 4.96 4.16
CA VAL A 30 4.58 6.35 4.35
C VAL A 30 3.75 6.96 5.47
N ASP A 31 4.41 7.55 6.47
CA ASP A 31 3.71 8.26 7.52
C ASP A 31 3.45 9.71 7.10
N CYS A 32 2.22 9.97 6.68
CA CYS A 32 1.79 11.30 6.23
C CYS A 32 1.60 12.32 7.37
N THR A 33 1.74 11.91 8.64
CA THR A 33 1.57 12.81 9.79
C THR A 33 2.86 13.48 10.23
N GLU A 34 4.01 12.90 9.88
CA GLU A 34 5.34 13.41 10.23
C GLU A 34 6.18 13.66 8.95
N ALA A 35 7.28 12.91 8.79
CA ALA A 35 8.26 13.10 7.71
C ALA A 35 7.73 12.83 6.30
N GLY A 36 6.59 12.14 6.15
CA GLY A 36 5.99 11.81 4.86
C GLY A 36 4.96 12.84 4.36
N LYS A 37 4.70 13.93 5.09
CA LYS A 37 3.65 14.90 4.76
C LYS A 37 3.81 15.48 3.35
N ASP A 38 5.02 15.88 2.97
CA ASP A 38 5.31 16.38 1.61
C ASP A 38 5.04 15.32 0.53
N THR A 39 5.43 14.07 0.77
CA THR A 39 5.17 12.95 -0.14
C THR A 39 3.67 12.72 -0.31
N CYS A 40 2.93 12.73 0.79
CA CYS A 40 1.49 12.52 0.77
C CYS A 40 0.75 13.68 0.10
N ASN A 41 1.20 14.92 0.30
CA ASN A 41 0.69 16.09 -0.43
C ASN A 41 1.01 16.01 -1.93
N LYS A 42 2.24 15.64 -2.32
CA LYS A 42 2.64 15.45 -3.74
C LYS A 42 1.75 14.44 -4.46
N PHE A 43 1.28 13.43 -3.74
CA PHE A 43 0.38 12.40 -4.27
C PHE A 43 -1.09 12.63 -3.91
N SER A 44 -1.46 13.82 -3.45
CA SER A 44 -2.84 14.21 -3.12
C SER A 44 -3.58 13.22 -2.22
N VAL A 45 -2.90 12.74 -1.16
CA VAL A 45 -3.48 11.84 -0.17
C VAL A 45 -4.35 12.65 0.81
N SER A 46 -5.66 12.62 0.59
CA SER A 46 -6.63 13.37 1.41
C SER A 46 -7.31 12.53 2.50
N GLY A 47 -7.09 11.21 2.53
CA GLY A 47 -7.73 10.29 3.46
C GLY A 47 -6.83 9.13 3.87
N TYR A 48 -7.18 8.45 4.96
CA TYR A 48 -6.41 7.31 5.45
C TYR A 48 -7.31 6.09 5.72
N PRO A 49 -6.89 4.87 5.33
CA PRO A 49 -5.70 4.56 4.52
C PRO A 49 -5.96 4.82 3.01
N THR A 50 -4.99 5.43 2.33
CA THR A 50 -4.93 5.50 0.86
C THR A 50 -3.81 4.58 0.38
N LEU A 51 -4.11 3.73 -0.59
CA LEU A 51 -3.16 2.80 -1.18
C LEU A 51 -2.98 3.18 -2.65
N LYS A 52 -1.71 3.32 -3.07
CA LYS A 52 -1.35 3.67 -4.45
C LYS A 52 -0.37 2.63 -4.98
N ILE A 53 -0.53 2.31 -6.25
CA ILE A 53 0.25 1.28 -6.93
C ILE A 53 1.31 2.01 -7.75
N PHE A 54 2.55 1.55 -7.61
CA PHE A 54 3.69 2.08 -8.35
C PHE A 54 4.30 0.95 -9.17
N SER A 55 4.60 1.23 -10.43
CA SER A 55 5.31 0.33 -11.34
C SER A 55 6.42 1.10 -12.03
N LYS A 56 7.63 0.55 -12.09
CA LYS A 56 8.80 1.18 -12.73
C LYS A 56 9.06 2.63 -12.28
N SER A 57 8.79 2.95 -11.00
CA SER A 57 8.90 4.30 -10.41
C SER A 57 7.81 5.29 -10.81
N GLU A 58 6.79 4.87 -11.55
CA GLU A 58 5.63 5.67 -11.90
C GLU A 58 4.39 5.20 -11.13
N MET A 59 3.54 6.14 -10.73
CA MET A 59 2.24 5.78 -10.16
C MET A 59 1.34 5.29 -11.29
N VAL A 60 0.92 4.03 -11.22
CA VAL A 60 0.02 3.43 -12.22
C VAL A 60 -1.44 3.55 -11.85
N GLY A 61 -1.76 3.79 -10.58
CA GLY A 61 -3.13 4.03 -10.14
C GLY A 61 -3.35 3.90 -8.65
N GLU A 62 -4.62 4.02 -8.25
CA GLU A 62 -5.07 3.84 -6.88
C GLU A 62 -5.57 2.41 -6.65
N TYR A 63 -5.20 1.84 -5.51
CA TYR A 63 -5.65 0.51 -5.14
C TYR A 63 -7.03 0.59 -4.49
N ASN A 64 -8.02 0.03 -5.18
CA ASN A 64 -9.41 -0.07 -4.70
C ASN A 64 -9.83 -1.54 -4.45
N GLY A 65 -8.84 -2.43 -4.30
CA GLY A 65 -9.05 -3.84 -4.09
C GLY A 65 -9.40 -4.23 -2.64
N PRO A 66 -9.54 -5.54 -2.39
CA PRO A 66 -9.78 -6.12 -1.06
C PRO A 66 -8.71 -5.69 -0.03
N ARG A 67 -9.08 -5.64 1.25
CA ARG A 67 -8.19 -5.16 2.34
C ARG A 67 -7.57 -6.30 3.14
N GLU A 68 -7.85 -7.53 2.75
CA GLU A 68 -7.32 -8.78 3.28
C GLU A 68 -6.00 -9.13 2.62
N ALA A 69 -5.09 -9.78 3.37
CA ALA A 69 -3.75 -10.09 2.90
C ALA A 69 -3.72 -10.89 1.60
N ALA A 70 -4.56 -11.94 1.52
CA ALA A 70 -4.68 -12.78 0.33
C ALA A 70 -5.29 -12.01 -0.86
N GLY A 71 -6.20 -11.08 -0.59
CA GLY A 71 -6.80 -10.24 -1.62
C GLY A 71 -5.80 -9.25 -2.21
N ILE A 72 -5.00 -8.60 -1.36
CA ILE A 72 -3.91 -7.71 -1.78
C ILE A 72 -2.88 -8.48 -2.59
N ALA A 73 -2.45 -9.65 -2.10
CA ALA A 73 -1.49 -10.50 -2.81
C ALA A 73 -2.02 -10.89 -4.20
N LYS A 74 -3.25 -11.41 -4.27
CA LYS A 74 -3.87 -11.83 -5.53
C LYS A 74 -4.11 -10.67 -6.51
N TYR A 75 -4.38 -9.47 -6.01
CA TYR A 75 -4.57 -8.30 -6.87
C TYR A 75 -3.25 -7.79 -7.47
N MET A 76 -2.13 -8.03 -6.78
CA MET A 76 -0.81 -7.56 -7.19
C MET A 76 -0.01 -8.59 -8.01
N GLN A 77 -0.35 -9.87 -7.89
CA GLN A 77 0.15 -10.94 -8.76
C GLN A 77 -0.43 -10.83 -10.17
#